data_AF-A0A920EBM0-F1
#
_entry.id   AF-A0A920EBM0-F1
#
_cell.length_a   1.000
_cell.length_b   1.000
_cell.length_c   1.000
_cell.angle_alpha   90.00
_cell.angle_beta   90.00
_cell.angle_gamma   90.00
#
_symmetry.space_group_name_H-M   'P 1'
#
loop_
_entity.id
_entity.type
_entity.pdbx_description
1 polymer ?
#
loop_
_entity_poly.entity_id
_entity_poly.type
_entity_poly.pdbx_seq_one_letter_code
_entity_poly.pdbx_strand_id
1 'polypeptide(L)' 'MQLMLPELDGRPEDTVFISGIGCAARFPYYMNTYGMHSIHGRAPAVATGLAISRPELDVWVIGGDGDMLSIEVTTSYTQ' A
#
# COMPACT_ATOMS: atom_id res chain seq x y z
N MET A 1 9.65 5.69 8.33
CA MET A 1 8.31 6.15 7.94
C MET A 1 7.60 6.91 9.06
N GLN A 2 7.44 6.36 10.28
CA GLN A 2 6.84 7.10 11.40
C GLN A 2 7.52 8.45 11.71
N LEU A 3 8.84 8.54 11.55
CA LEU A 3 9.60 9.79 11.70
C LEU A 3 9.53 10.71 10.47
N MET A 4 9.26 10.14 9.29
CA MET A 4 9.28 10.86 8.01
C MET A 4 7.91 11.46 7.69
N LEU A 5 6.81 10.78 8.06
CA LEU A 5 5.44 11.22 7.79
C LEU A 5 5.17 12.67 8.27
N PRO A 6 5.58 13.06 9.49
CA PRO A 6 5.40 14.43 9.96
C PRO A 6 6.21 15.48 9.19
N GLU A 7 7.37 15.09 8.64
CA GLU A 7 8.20 15.99 7.84
C GLU A 7 7.61 16.24 6.44
N LEU A 8 6.78 15.30 5.96
CA LEU A 8 6.07 15.39 4.69
C LEU A 8 4.68 16.06 4.83
N ASP A 9 4.34 16.61 6.01
CA ASP A 9 2.98 17.07 6.34
C ASP A 9 1.91 15.97 6.19
N GLY A 10 2.33 14.70 6.23
CA GLY A 10 1.45 13.55 6.08
C GLY A 10 0.62 13.35 7.33
N ARG A 11 -0.61 13.87 7.31
CA ARG A 11 -1.57 13.69 8.40
C ARG A 11 -2.05 12.24 8.46
N PRO A 12 -2.11 11.61 9.64
CA PRO A 12 -2.58 10.24 9.78
C PRO A 12 -3.95 9.96 9.16
N GLU A 13 -4.87 10.92 9.25
CA GLU A 13 -6.22 10.87 8.71
C GLU A 13 -6.32 10.95 7.19
N ASP A 14 -5.28 11.47 6.52
CA ASP A 14 -5.24 11.56 5.05
C ASP A 14 -4.34 10.49 4.43
N THR A 15 -3.54 9.79 5.24
CA THR A 15 -2.57 8.80 4.77
C THR A 15 -3.14 7.38 4.81
N VAL A 16 -2.99 6.64 3.72
CA VAL A 16 -3.39 5.24 3.61
C VAL A 16 -2.23 4.36 3.15
N PHE A 17 -1.86 3.35 3.94
CA PHE A 17 -0.90 2.31 3.55
C PHE A 17 -1.60 1.04 3.06
N ILE A 18 -1.30 0.63 1.84
CA ILE A 18 -1.87 -0.59 1.24
C ILE A 18 -0.74 -1.58 0.99
N SER A 19 -0.91 -2.82 1.44
CA SER A 19 0.08 -3.88 1.29
C SER A 19 -0.49 -5.17 0.76
N GLY A 20 0.34 -6.04 0.16
CA GLY A 20 -0.05 -7.38 -0.31
C GLY A 20 0.13 -8.44 0.77
N ILE A 21 0.84 -9.55 0.51
CA ILE A 21 1.12 -10.59 1.51
C ILE A 21 2.62 -10.84 1.65
N GLY A 22 3.08 -10.97 2.90
CA GLY A 22 4.46 -11.28 3.23
C GLY A 22 4.93 -10.61 4.53
N CYS A 23 6.19 -10.79 4.87
CA CYS A 23 6.77 -10.18 6.07
C CYS A 23 6.72 -8.65 6.02
N ALA A 24 7.09 -8.07 4.88
CA ALA A 24 7.03 -6.62 4.64
C ALA A 24 5.58 -6.09 4.62
N ALA A 25 4.62 -6.93 4.24
CA ALA A 25 3.22 -6.52 4.09
C ALA A 25 2.51 -6.27 5.43
N ARG A 26 3.11 -6.64 6.58
CA ARG A 26 2.59 -6.28 7.91
C ARG A 26 2.78 -4.81 8.25
N PHE A 27 3.48 -4.04 7.40
CA PHE A 27 3.78 -2.63 7.63
C PHE A 27 2.56 -1.77 8.05
N PRO A 28 1.37 -1.88 7.44
CA PRO A 28 0.21 -1.07 7.84
C PRO A 28 -0.20 -1.27 9.31
N TYR A 29 0.09 -2.42 9.92
CA TYR A 29 -0.21 -2.67 11.34
C TYR A 29 0.69 -1.88 12.29
N TYR A 30 1.83 -1.39 11.82
CA TYR A 30 2.79 -0.63 12.64
C TYR A 30 2.63 0.88 12.47
N MET A 31 1.68 1.33 11.65
CA MET A 31 1.40 2.73 11.39
C MET A 31 0.06 3.12 12.03
N ASN A 32 0.03 4.27 12.69
CA ASN A 32 -1.20 4.81 13.25
C ASN A 32 -1.94 5.65 12.21
N THR A 33 -2.26 5.07 11.05
CA THR A 33 -2.97 5.71 9.93
C THR A 33 -4.00 4.74 9.38
N TYR A 34 -4.74 5.13 8.35
CA TYR A 34 -5.52 4.13 7.61
C TYR A 34 -4.59 3.12 6.93
N GLY A 35 -5.02 1.86 6.91
CA GLY A 35 -4.21 0.77 6.39
C GLY A 35 -5.04 -0.41 5.89
N MET A 36 -4.60 -1.02 4.80
CA MET A 36 -5.22 -2.22 4.23
C MET A 36 -4.16 -3.26 3.91
N HIS A 37 -4.29 -4.43 4.55
CA HIS A 37 -3.53 -5.62 4.22
C HIS A 37 -4.36 -6.44 3.23
N SER A 38 -4.02 -6.33 1.95
CA SER A 38 -4.78 -6.85 0.82
C SER A 38 -4.34 -8.27 0.42
N ILE A 39 -4.65 -8.67 -0.81
CA ILE A 39 -4.34 -10.01 -1.32
C ILE A 39 -2.95 -10.00 -1.95
N HIS A 40 -2.28 -11.16 -1.90
CA HIS A 40 -0.94 -11.35 -2.45
C HIS A 40 -0.85 -10.85 -3.91
N GLY A 41 0.06 -9.90 -4.18
CA GLY A 41 0.28 -9.29 -5.48
C GLY A 41 -0.88 -8.46 -6.03
N ARG A 42 -1.70 -7.88 -5.15
CA ARG A 42 -2.87 -7.05 -5.55
C ARG A 42 -2.88 -5.66 -4.93
N ALA A 43 -1.87 -5.28 -4.17
CA ALA A 43 -1.85 -3.99 -3.50
C ALA A 43 -1.96 -2.80 -4.48
N PRO A 44 -1.28 -2.78 -5.64
CA PRO A 44 -1.41 -1.68 -6.60
C PRO A 44 -2.76 -1.58 -7.29
N ALA A 45 -3.43 -2.72 -7.53
CA ALA A 45 -4.79 -2.72 -8.07
C ALA A 45 -5.77 -2.05 -7.10
N VAL A 46 -5.68 -2.40 -5.81
CA VAL A 46 -6.51 -1.79 -4.76
C VAL A 46 -6.16 -0.32 -4.57
N ALA A 47 -4.86 0.02 -4.54
CA ALA A 47 -4.39 1.39 -4.39
C ALA A 47 -4.85 2.30 -5.52
N THR A 48 -4.84 1.81 -6.75
CA THR A 48 -5.34 2.55 -7.91
C THR A 48 -6.82 2.88 -7.77
N GLY A 49 -7.64 1.90 -7.36
CA GLY A 49 -9.07 2.13 -7.12
C GLY A 49 -9.31 3.16 -6.01
N LEU A 50 -8.51 3.12 -4.94
CA LEU A 50 -8.60 4.10 -3.85
C LEU A 50 -8.20 5.50 -4.31
N ALA A 51 -7.06 5.64 -4.99
CA ALA A 51 -6.56 6.93 -5.46
C ALA A 51 -7.53 7.61 -6.44
N ILE A 52 -8.22 6.85 -7.29
CA ILE A 52 -9.23 7.39 -8.20
C ILE A 52 -10.51 7.81 -7.46
N SER A 53 -10.93 7.02 -6.46
CA SER A 53 -12.18 7.29 -5.73
C SER A 53 -12.04 8.39 -4.67
N ARG A 54 -10.84 8.58 -4.12
CA ARG A 54 -10.52 9.54 -3.06
C ARG A 54 -9.18 10.24 -3.35
N PRO A 55 -9.15 11.17 -4.31
CA PRO A 55 -7.91 11.82 -4.77
C PRO A 55 -7.26 12.74 -3.72
N GLU A 56 -7.96 13.07 -2.65
CA GLU A 56 -7.44 13.86 -1.52
C GLU A 56 -6.60 13.04 -0.52
N LEU A 57 -6.59 11.70 -0.64
CA LEU A 57 -5.82 10.84 0.25
C LEU A 57 -4.42 10.57 -0.30
N ASP A 58 -3.43 10.55 0.59
CA ASP A 58 -2.07 10.12 0.29
C ASP A 58 -2.00 8.59 0.34
N VAL A 59 -2.01 7.95 -0.83
CA VAL A 59 -2.01 6.49 -0.97
C VAL A 59 -0.59 5.96 -1.19
N TRP A 60 -0.14 5.07 -0.30
CA TRP A 60 1.19 4.48 -0.32
C TRP A 60 1.12 2.96 -0.43
N VAL A 61 1.83 2.37 -1.39
CA VAL A 61 1.92 0.91 -1.54
C VAL A 61 3.19 0.40 -0.88
N ILE A 62 3.06 -0.64 -0.05
CA ILE A 62 4.17 -1.30 0.63
C ILE A 62 4.08 -2.82 0.40
N GLY A 63 5.13 -3.41 -0.15
CA GLY A 63 5.17 -4.84 -0.42
C GLY A 63 6.60 -5.38 -0.44
N GLY A 64 6.72 -6.70 -0.35
CA GLY A 64 7.98 -7.39 -0.60
C GLY A 64 8.24 -7.51 -2.11
N ASP A 65 9.47 -7.83 -2.47
CA ASP A 65 9.88 -8.12 -3.86
C ASP A 65 9.08 -9.29 -4.46
N GLY A 66 8.88 -10.39 -3.74
CA GLY A 66 8.08 -11.52 -4.22
C GLY A 66 6.61 -11.17 -4.46
N ASP A 67 6.06 -10.26 -3.66
CA ASP A 67 4.68 -9.79 -3.80
C ASP A 67 4.54 -8.84 -5.00
N MET A 68 5.42 -7.84 -5.11
CA MET A 68 5.36 -6.76 -6.11
C MET A 68 5.97 -7.11 -7.48
N LEU A 69 7.02 -7.93 -7.51
CA LEU A 69 7.82 -8.18 -8.71
C LEU A 69 7.70 -9.61 -9.25
N SER A 70 7.15 -10.55 -8.46
CA SER A 70 6.90 -11.91 -8.94
C SER A 70 5.41 -12.14 -9.19
N ILE A 71 4.61 -12.36 -8.16
CA ILE A 71 3.20 -12.75 -8.36
C ILE A 71 2.36 -11.62 -8.97
N GLU A 72 2.63 -10.37 -8.60
CA GLU A 72 1.97 -9.22 -9.20
C GLU A 72 2.29 -9.08 -10.69
N VAL A 73 3.57 -9.16 -11.07
CA VAL A 73 3.97 -9.07 -12.48
C VAL A 73 3.45 -10.28 -13.28
N THR A 74 3.49 -11.46 -12.69
CA THR A 74 2.99 -12.67 -13.34
C THR A 74 1.49 -12.55 -13.62
N THR A 75 0.71 -12.06 -12.65
CA THR A 75 -0.73 -11.94 -12.85
C THR A 75 -1.13 -10.90 -13.89
N SER A 76 -0.30 -9.88 -14.11
CA SER A 76 -0.60 -8.79 -15.03
C SER A 76 -0.26 -9.20 -16.46
N TYR A 77 0.69 -10.10 -16.64
CA TYR A 77 0.95 -10.75 -17.93
C TYR A 77 -0.03 -11.87 -18.28
N THR A 78 -0.71 -12.46 -17.30
CA THR A 78 -1.76 -13.48 -17.53
C THR A 78 -3.17 -12.90 -17.65
N GLN A 79 -3.33 -11.58 -17.61
CA GLN A 79 -4.60 -10.88 -17.84
C GLN A 79 -4.72 -10.35 -19.26
#